data_AF-A0AAD4GN97-F1
#
_entry.id   AF-A0AAD4GN97-F1
#
_cell.length_a   1.000
_cell.length_b   1.000
_cell.length_c   1.000
_cell.angle_alpha   90.00
_cell.angle_beta   90.00
_cell.angle_gamma   90.00
#
_symmetry.space_group_name_H-M   'P 1'
#
loop_
_entity.id
_entity.type
_entity.pdbx_description
1 polymer ?
#
loop_
_entity_poly.entity_id
_entity_poly.type
_entity_poly.pdbx_seq_one_letter_code
_entity_poly.pdbx_strand_id
1 'polypeptide(L)'
;MSSSNNDPRDSSRETRLTLPKPWKAESVDAVGSLGMFFAGMVMVTRNRYAAWPVLILAINGVLNQHPLRAKEGGSAPWATLM
;
A
#
# COMPACT_ATOMS: atom_id res chain seq x y z
N MET A 1 -50.48 -5.01 28.52
CA MET A 1 -50.20 -4.91 27.08
C MET A 1 -48.78 -4.40 26.89
N SER A 2 -47.87 -5.25 26.45
CA SER A 2 -46.51 -4.84 26.05
C SER A 2 -46.64 -3.91 24.85
N SER A 3 -46.11 -2.70 24.97
CA SER A 3 -46.10 -1.70 23.90
C SER A 3 -45.42 -2.27 22.66
N SER A 4 -46.20 -2.51 21.60
CA SER A 4 -45.79 -3.06 20.30
C SER A 4 -44.65 -2.29 19.62
N ASN A 5 -44.33 -1.09 20.10
CA ASN A 5 -43.33 -0.21 19.53
C ASN A 5 -41.87 -0.58 19.87
N ASN A 6 -41.64 -1.56 20.76
CA ASN A 6 -40.30 -1.98 21.20
C ASN A 6 -40.13 -3.50 21.18
N ASP A 7 -40.81 -4.19 20.25
CA ASP A 7 -40.57 -5.62 20.06
C ASP A 7 -39.22 -5.84 19.35
N PRO A 8 -38.23 -6.51 19.96
CA PRO A 8 -36.95 -6.81 19.31
C PRO A 8 -37.09 -7.80 18.14
N ARG A 9 -38.27 -8.41 17.95
CA ARG A 9 -38.58 -9.33 16.85
C ARG A 9 -39.35 -8.66 15.71
N ASP A 10 -39.49 -7.33 15.75
CA ASP A 10 -40.23 -6.55 14.74
C ASP A 10 -39.56 -6.64 13.36
N SER A 11 -40.24 -7.32 12.44
CA SER A 11 -39.80 -7.51 11.05
C SER A 11 -39.82 -6.23 10.21
N SER A 12 -40.40 -5.13 10.72
CA SER A 12 -40.35 -3.84 10.03
C SER A 12 -39.00 -3.10 10.24
N ARG A 13 -38.19 -3.55 11.20
CA ARG A 13 -36.91 -2.92 11.58
C ARG A 13 -35.68 -3.71 11.13
N GLU A 14 -35.86 -4.79 10.40
CA GLU A 14 -34.75 -5.54 9.83
C GLU A 14 -34.06 -4.73 8.72
N THR A 15 -32.74 -4.70 8.77
CA THR A 15 -31.89 -4.07 7.78
C THR A 15 -31.03 -5.13 7.13
N ARG A 16 -30.72 -4.93 5.84
CA ARG A 16 -29.84 -5.84 5.12
C ARG A 16 -28.46 -5.83 5.77
N LEU A 17 -27.98 -7.00 6.17
CA LEU A 17 -26.61 -7.17 6.64
C LEU A 17 -25.64 -6.69 5.54
N THR A 18 -24.92 -5.61 5.82
CA THR A 18 -23.84 -5.13 4.97
C THR A 18 -22.53 -5.40 5.67
N LEU A 19 -21.66 -6.14 4.98
CA LEU A 19 -20.30 -6.35 5.45
C LEU A 19 -19.54 -5.02 5.39
N PRO A 20 -18.65 -4.73 6.36
CA PRO A 20 -17.78 -3.57 6.27
C PRO A 20 -16.96 -3.63 4.99
N LYS A 21 -16.64 -2.45 4.46
CA LYS A 21 -15.83 -2.33 3.25
C LYS A 21 -14.54 -3.14 3.43
N PRO A 22 -14.28 -4.16 2.57
CA PRO A 22 -13.07 -4.95 2.70
C PRO A 22 -11.87 -4.03 2.51
N TRP A 23 -10.84 -4.23 3.32
CA TRP A 23 -9.57 -3.54 3.12
C TRP A 23 -9.02 -4.03 1.79
N LYS A 24 -8.74 -3.10 0.88
CA LYS A 24 -8.09 -3.49 -0.38
C LYS A 24 -6.68 -3.95 -0.03
N ALA A 25 -6.33 -5.16 -0.46
CA ALA A 25 -4.93 -5.55 -0.49
C ALA A 25 -4.16 -4.50 -1.32
N GLU A 26 -3.04 -4.06 -0.78
CA GLU A 26 -2.20 -3.00 -1.37
C GLU A 26 -1.88 -3.33 -2.84
N SER A 27 -1.92 -2.31 -3.69
CA SER A 27 -1.51 -2.43 -5.09
C SER A 27 -0.02 -2.78 -5.15
N VAL A 28 0.36 -3.71 -6.03
CA VAL A 28 1.77 -4.04 -6.29
C VAL A 28 2.53 -2.74 -6.60
N ASP A 29 3.57 -2.45 -5.80
CA ASP A 29 4.44 -1.31 -6.04
C ASP A 29 5.39 -1.61 -7.21
N ALA A 30 4.86 -1.45 -8.42
CA ALA A 30 5.59 -1.69 -9.66
C ALA A 30 6.80 -0.74 -9.79
N VAL A 31 6.69 0.49 -9.29
CA VAL A 31 7.75 1.50 -9.41
C VAL A 31 8.88 1.22 -8.42
N GLY A 32 8.57 0.88 -7.17
CA GLY A 32 9.58 0.46 -6.19
C GLY A 32 10.29 -0.82 -6.60
N SER A 33 9.55 -1.81 -7.13
CA SER A 33 10.11 -3.06 -7.64
C SER A 33 11.08 -2.83 -8.81
N LEU A 34 10.72 -1.94 -9.73
CA LEU A 34 11.58 -1.54 -10.85
C LEU A 34 12.82 -0.76 -10.37
N GLY A 35 12.66 0.07 -9.33
CA GLY A 35 13.77 0.77 -8.67
C GLY A 35 14.80 -0.21 -8.08
N MET A 36 14.34 -1.22 -7.33
CA MET A 36 15.22 -2.27 -6.81
C MET A 36 15.92 -3.06 -7.92
N PHE A 37 15.20 -3.40 -8.99
CA PHE A 37 15.78 -4.07 -10.14
C PHE A 37 16.91 -3.24 -10.76
N PHE A 38 16.69 -1.95 -11.00
CA PHE A 38 17.72 -1.09 -11.55
C PHE A 38 18.91 -0.85 -10.60
N ALA A 39 18.66 -0.78 -9.29
CA ALA A 39 19.73 -0.72 -8.29
C ALA A 39 20.62 -1.97 -8.38
N GLY A 40 20.02 -3.16 -8.47
CA GLY A 40 20.75 -4.42 -8.69
C GLY A 40 21.50 -4.45 -10.02
N MET A 41 20.89 -3.95 -11.09
CA MET A 41 21.53 -3.86 -12.40
C MET A 41 22.78 -2.95 -12.38
N VAL A 42 22.70 -1.79 -11.72
CA VAL A 42 23.86 -0.88 -11.57
C VAL A 42 24.97 -1.56 -10.76
N MET A 43 24.62 -2.31 -9.71
CA MET A 43 25.60 -3.04 -8.90
C MET A 43 26.33 -4.12 -9.71
N VAL A 44 25.61 -4.89 -10.54
CA VAL A 44 26.19 -5.97 -11.37
C VAL A 44 27.02 -5.39 -12.52
N THR A 45 26.49 -4.39 -13.22
CA THR A 45 27.14 -3.83 -14.41
C THR A 45 28.26 -2.84 -14.06
N ARG A 46 28.26 -2.29 -12.84
CA ARG A 46 29.14 -1.19 -12.40
C ARG A 46 29.14 0.01 -13.36
N ASN A 47 28.05 0.21 -14.11
CA ASN A 47 27.94 1.27 -15.09
C ASN A 47 27.58 2.60 -14.39
N ARG A 48 28.57 3.49 -14.28
CA ARG A 48 28.42 4.82 -13.65
C ARG A 48 27.36 5.69 -14.33
N TYR A 49 27.18 5.58 -15.65
CA TYR A 49 26.20 6.40 -16.36
C TYR A 49 24.76 5.97 -16.07
N ALA A 50 24.54 4.68 -15.80
CA ALA A 50 23.24 4.16 -15.39
C ALA A 50 22.90 4.49 -13.93
N ALA A 51 23.91 4.74 -13.08
CA ALA A 51 23.70 5.10 -11.68
C ALA A 51 22.95 6.43 -11.50
N TRP A 52 23.19 7.41 -12.38
CA TRP A 52 22.57 8.74 -12.28
C TRP A 52 21.04 8.71 -12.46
N PRO A 53 20.47 8.10 -13.52
CA PRO A 53 19.02 7.94 -13.65
C PRO A 53 18.39 7.19 -12.47
N VAL A 54 19.06 6.13 -11.99
CA VAL A 54 18.57 5.30 -10.88
C VAL A 54 18.55 6.08 -9.58
N LEU A 55 19.56 6.91 -9.32
CA LEU A 55 19.62 7.79 -8.17
C LEU A 55 18.47 8.82 -8.19
N ILE A 56 18.21 9.45 -9.34
CA ILE A 56 17.12 10.42 -9.49
C ILE A 56 15.77 9.74 -9.25
N LEU A 57 15.58 8.54 -9.81
CA LEU A 57 14.37 7.74 -9.59
C LEU A 57 14.18 7.38 -8.11
N ALA A 58 15.25 6.97 -7.43
CA ALA A 58 15.22 6.63 -6.01
C ALA A 58 14.86 7.85 -5.14
N ILE A 59 15.45 9.02 -5.42
CA ILE A 59 15.12 10.27 -4.73
C ILE A 59 13.65 10.64 -4.95
N ASN A 60 13.15 10.52 -6.19
CA ASN A 60 11.74 10.78 -6.48
C ASN A 60 10.81 9.85 -5.72
N GLY A 61 11.15 8.56 -5.63
CA GLY A 61 10.41 7.58 -4.83
C GLY A 61 10.38 7.91 -3.34
N VAL A 62 11.49 8.38 -2.77
CA VAL A 62 11.57 8.77 -1.36
C VAL A 62 10.79 10.05 -1.06
N LEU A 63 10.78 11.02 -1.98
CA LEU A 63 10.05 12.28 -1.81
C LEU A 63 8.53 12.10 -2.00
N ASN A 64 8.13 11.25 -2.96
CA ASN A 64 6.72 11.00 -3.26
C ASN A 64 6.15 9.80 -2.50
N GLN A 65 6.88 9.25 -1.52
CA GLN A 65 6.36 8.16 -0.72
C GLN A 65 5.18 8.65 0.13
N HIS A 66 4.07 7.92 0.06
CA HIS A 66 3.03 8.04 1.06
C HIS A 66 3.39 7.17 2.28
N PRO A 67 3.04 7.60 3.51
CA PRO A 67 3.41 6.87 4.71
C PRO A 67 2.84 5.45 4.66
N LEU A 68 3.74 4.48 4.52
CA LEU A 68 3.43 3.06 4.60
C LEU A 68 2.87 2.76 6.00
N ARG A 69 1.72 2.09 6.04
CA ARG A 69 1.15 1.63 7.30
C ARG A 69 2.08 0.55 7.84
N ALA A 70 2.84 0.86 8.89
CA ALA A 70 3.93 0.03 9.45
C ALA A 70 3.57 -1.42 9.84
N LYS A 71 2.29 -1.82 9.79
CA LYS A 71 1.82 -3.19 10.02
C LYS A 71 1.80 -4.07 8.76
N GLU A 72 1.94 -3.50 7.57
CA GLU A 72 1.71 -4.21 6.29
C GLU A 72 3.01 -4.69 5.61
N GLY A 73 4.18 -4.44 6.22
CA GLY A 73 5.43 -5.05 5.75
C GLY A 73 5.92 -4.59 4.37
N GLY A 74 5.35 -3.49 3.84
CA GLY A 74 5.82 -2.90 2.58
C GLY A 74 7.30 -2.49 2.69
N SER A 75 8.07 -2.83 1.67
CA SER A 75 9.51 -2.57 1.61
C SER A 75 9.76 -1.07 1.77
N ALA A 76 10.48 -0.69 2.83
CA ALA A 76 10.84 0.70 3.06
C ALA A 76 11.69 1.20 1.87
N PRO A 77 11.31 2.32 1.21
CA PRO A 77 12.02 2.83 0.03
C PRO A 77 13.46 3.28 0.34
N TRP A 78 13.81 3.40 1.62
CA TRP A 78 15.19 3.55 2.08
C TRP A 78 16.10 2.39 1.67
N ALA A 79 15.57 1.19 1.46
CA ALA A 79 16.34 0.04 0.97
C ALA A 79 16.88 0.25 -0.46
N THR A 80 16.37 1.23 -1.20
CA THR A 80 16.88 1.61 -2.53
C THR A 80 17.92 2.73 -2.46
N LEU A 81 18.01 3.44 -1.32
CA LEU A 81 18.98 4.51 -1.08
C LEU A 81 20.20 4.08 -0.24
N MET A 82 20.05 3.04 0.58
CA MET A 82 21.14 2.42 1.36
C MET A 82 21.71 1.21 0.63
#